data_AF-A0A9E3S8V1-F1
#
_entry.id   AF-A0A9E3S8V1-F1
#
_cell.length_a   1.000
_cell.length_b   1.000
_cell.length_c   1.000
_cell.angle_alpha   90.00
_cell.angle_beta   90.00
_cell.angle_gamma   90.00
#
_symmetry.space_group_name_H-M   'P 1'
#
loop_
_entity.id
_entity.type
_entity.pdbx_description
1 polymer ?
#
loop_
_entity_poly.entity_id
_entity_poly.type
_entity_poly.pdbx_seq_one_letter_code
_entity_poly.pdbx_strand_id
1 'polypeptide(L)'
;MAPCRIRAVLCTAVTLLLLFTVAIPTALAQDDDDFIKELRKKKEREKAIAEGRDPDAEPEKAPPAKPKLPPTASGWVSTIQRKWDSDKETDQQLVREAIDKLKEAIDTEAELKKDVIEDFQGFKEGEAEKYIADAIRKSGVSVDSLRAVLDEHRPNALKAIMNPSYTEADDCRLQPEVDKACEPLFKVWRDPVAYAVEKHDLNLATPGAKLEGLASLLGELSDELANWPDDCADAASLMRARGAALLNVKEKEYKSNAGVLEANEKVEGATLTDEDKSHVRVLNDYRMMLGKGALTINATLSKACFEHSKYMNQIKQLAHNINGHPYGRTPQDRARRAGFGGSVAENCLVGAETGDQAVWQWYNAAEHHRNMIGNHSIIGIGHDGSYWTQNFSGGGRGR
;
A
#
# COMPACT_ATOMS: atom_id res chain seq x y z
N MET A 1 41.67 -61.09 23.56
CA MET A 1 42.21 -60.47 24.79
C MET A 1 43.55 -59.82 24.43
N ALA A 2 43.76 -58.56 24.81
CA ALA A 2 45.08 -57.93 24.91
C ALA A 2 45.94 -58.64 26.00
N PRO A 3 47.25 -58.36 26.13
CA PRO A 3 47.74 -57.15 26.85
C PRO A 3 48.97 -56.45 26.17
N CYS A 4 49.17 -55.12 26.27
CA CYS A 4 49.73 -54.31 27.38
C CYS A 4 51.27 -54.51 27.52
N ARG A 5 52.19 -53.54 27.68
CA ARG A 5 52.23 -52.09 28.04
C ARG A 5 53.70 -51.64 27.94
N ILE A 6 54.00 -50.33 27.81
CA ILE A 6 54.99 -49.56 28.62
C ILE A 6 54.75 -48.06 28.34
N ARG A 7 54.85 -47.22 29.39
CA ARG A 7 54.42 -45.81 29.47
C ARG A 7 55.45 -44.98 30.25
N ALA A 8 55.38 -43.65 30.04
CA ALA A 8 55.71 -42.50 30.93
C ALA A 8 57.00 -41.69 30.58
N VAL A 9 57.12 -40.35 30.70
CA VAL A 9 56.26 -39.20 31.11
C VAL A 9 57.01 -37.84 30.86
N LEU A 10 56.26 -36.77 30.51
CA LEU A 10 56.31 -35.28 30.71
C LEU A 10 57.58 -34.35 30.59
N CYS A 11 57.38 -33.21 29.87
CA CYS A 11 57.30 -31.78 30.33
C CYS A 11 58.22 -30.65 29.74
N THR A 12 57.55 -29.59 29.22
CA THR A 12 57.81 -28.10 29.23
C THR A 12 59.03 -27.42 28.56
N ALA A 13 58.79 -26.47 27.62
CA ALA A 13 58.99 -24.99 27.75
C ALA A 13 58.97 -24.20 26.40
N VAL A 14 58.66 -22.90 26.49
CA VAL A 14 58.26 -21.86 25.50
C VAL A 14 59.44 -21.13 24.79
N THR A 15 59.27 -20.52 23.59
CA THR A 15 59.58 -19.07 23.22
C THR A 15 59.68 -18.77 21.69
N LEU A 16 58.80 -17.87 21.22
CA LEU A 16 58.86 -16.75 20.24
C LEU A 16 59.86 -16.66 19.02
N LEU A 17 59.25 -16.36 17.85
CA LEU A 17 59.51 -15.26 16.88
C LEU A 17 60.32 -15.45 15.55
N LEU A 18 59.63 -15.00 14.46
CA LEU A 18 60.05 -14.38 13.18
C LEU A 18 60.19 -15.18 11.86
N LEU A 19 59.34 -14.73 10.92
CA LEU A 19 59.21 -14.97 9.49
C LEU A 19 60.49 -14.69 8.67
N PHE A 20 60.77 -15.55 7.68
CA PHE A 20 61.44 -15.18 6.43
C PHE A 20 60.92 -16.05 5.27
N THR A 21 59.85 -15.60 4.63
CA THR A 21 59.53 -15.99 3.24
C THR A 21 60.10 -14.89 2.36
N VAL A 22 61.06 -15.25 1.49
CA VAL A 22 61.71 -14.36 0.54
C VAL A 22 60.66 -13.78 -0.41
N ALA A 23 60.38 -12.49 -0.27
CA ALA A 23 59.64 -11.73 -1.27
C ALA A 23 60.55 -11.53 -2.48
N ILE A 24 60.19 -12.11 -3.62
CA ILE A 24 60.75 -11.75 -4.91
C ILE A 24 60.30 -10.31 -5.21
N PRO A 25 61.19 -9.38 -5.57
CA PRO A 25 60.81 -7.98 -5.74
C PRO A 25 59.88 -7.82 -6.95
N THR A 26 58.66 -7.35 -6.67
CA THR A 26 57.62 -6.94 -7.62
C THR A 26 58.07 -5.87 -8.62
N ALA A 27 59.22 -5.23 -8.39
CA ALA A 27 59.79 -4.21 -9.27
C ALA A 27 60.27 -4.76 -10.63
N LEU A 28 60.83 -5.97 -10.69
CA LEU A 28 61.35 -6.53 -11.95
C LEU A 28 60.24 -6.90 -12.95
N ALA A 29 59.06 -7.30 -12.47
CA ALA A 29 57.93 -7.63 -13.34
C ALA A 29 57.24 -6.39 -13.93
N GLN A 30 57.30 -5.24 -13.26
CA GLN A 30 56.77 -3.98 -13.78
C GLN A 30 57.70 -3.39 -14.87
N ASP A 31 59.02 -3.53 -14.70
CA ASP A 31 60.01 -3.06 -15.69
C ASP A 31 59.91 -3.82 -17.03
N ASP A 32 59.61 -5.13 -16.99
CA ASP A 32 59.41 -5.94 -18.20
C ASP A 32 58.12 -5.57 -18.97
N ASP A 33 57.02 -5.31 -18.26
CA ASP A 33 55.76 -4.89 -18.89
C ASP A 33 55.86 -3.48 -19.50
N ASP A 34 56.54 -2.56 -18.82
CA ASP A 34 56.79 -1.21 -19.35
C ASP A 34 57.75 -1.24 -20.56
N PHE A 35 58.76 -2.13 -20.54
CA PHE A 35 59.65 -2.34 -21.69
C PHE A 35 58.92 -2.90 -22.91
N ILE A 36 58.04 -3.89 -22.74
CA ILE A 36 57.22 -4.45 -23.82
C ILE A 36 56.23 -3.39 -24.36
N LYS A 37 55.70 -2.53 -23.50
CA LYS A 37 54.80 -1.44 -23.88
C LYS A 37 55.53 -0.37 -24.71
N GLU A 38 56.75 0.00 -24.34
CA GLU A 38 57.58 0.93 -25.13
C GLU A 38 58.00 0.34 -26.48
N LEU A 39 58.31 -0.97 -26.54
CA LEU A 39 58.58 -1.66 -27.82
C LEU A 39 57.37 -1.65 -28.77
N ARG A 40 56.15 -1.82 -28.23
CA ARG A 40 54.92 -1.73 -29.03
C ARG A 40 54.68 -0.34 -29.56
N LYS A 41 54.81 0.69 -28.70
CA LYS A 41 54.69 2.10 -29.12
C LYS A 41 55.72 2.45 -30.20
N LYS A 42 56.96 1.99 -30.05
CA LYS A 42 58.02 2.23 -31.04
C LYS A 42 57.68 1.61 -32.39
N LYS A 43 57.20 0.36 -32.41
CA LYS A 43 56.73 -0.30 -33.65
C LYS A 43 55.54 0.40 -34.28
N GLU A 44 54.60 0.88 -33.48
CA GLU A 44 53.43 1.62 -33.97
C GLU A 44 53.82 2.99 -34.55
N ARG A 45 54.75 3.70 -33.91
CA ARG A 45 55.34 4.95 -34.45
C ARG A 45 56.09 4.71 -35.75
N GLU A 46 56.95 3.68 -35.80
CA GLU A 46 57.69 3.31 -37.02
C GLU A 46 56.75 2.93 -38.17
N LYS A 47 55.65 2.21 -37.86
CA LYS A 47 54.61 1.88 -38.84
C LYS A 47 53.84 3.12 -39.32
N ALA A 48 53.49 4.03 -38.42
CA ALA A 48 52.82 5.29 -38.79
C ALA A 48 53.70 6.13 -39.73
N ILE A 49 55.00 6.25 -39.42
CA ILE A 49 55.97 6.95 -40.27
C ILE A 49 56.11 6.26 -41.64
N ALA A 50 56.19 4.93 -41.68
CA ALA A 50 56.27 4.17 -42.93
C ALA A 50 55.02 4.33 -43.82
N GLU A 51 53.86 4.58 -43.21
CA GLU A 51 52.59 4.82 -43.89
C GLU A 51 52.32 6.32 -44.16
N GLY A 52 53.28 7.21 -43.89
CA GLY A 52 53.15 8.65 -44.11
C GLY A 52 52.19 9.36 -43.16
N ARG A 53 51.85 8.73 -42.02
CA ARG A 53 50.96 9.28 -40.98
C ARG A 53 51.80 9.93 -39.87
N ASP A 54 51.33 11.05 -39.33
CA ASP A 54 51.96 11.71 -38.17
C ASP A 54 51.83 10.80 -36.93
N PRO A 55 52.94 10.31 -36.35
CA PRO A 55 52.91 9.41 -35.19
C PRO A 55 52.42 10.08 -33.90
N ASP A 56 52.35 11.42 -33.86
CA ASP A 56 51.93 12.22 -32.71
C ASP A 56 50.54 12.87 -32.89
N ALA A 57 49.86 12.60 -34.01
CA ALA A 57 48.48 13.00 -34.20
C ALA A 57 47.57 12.25 -33.19
N GLU A 58 46.84 12.98 -32.36
CA GLU A 58 45.79 12.39 -31.53
C GLU A 58 44.81 11.62 -32.43
N PRO A 59 44.47 10.36 -32.13
CA PRO A 59 43.52 9.62 -32.92
C PRO A 59 42.19 10.37 -32.92
N GLU A 60 41.77 10.82 -34.09
CA GLU A 60 40.45 11.39 -34.30
C GLU A 60 39.43 10.38 -33.74
N LYS A 61 38.73 10.73 -32.66
CA LYS A 61 37.72 9.86 -32.05
C LYS A 61 36.70 9.55 -33.13
N ALA A 62 36.70 8.31 -33.62
CA ALA A 62 35.69 7.84 -34.55
C ALA A 62 34.30 8.23 -33.99
N PRO A 63 33.40 8.81 -34.82
CA PRO A 63 32.07 9.14 -34.36
C PRO A 63 31.43 7.89 -33.73
N PRO A 64 30.76 8.02 -32.57
CA PRO A 64 30.21 6.87 -31.87
C PRO A 64 29.37 6.04 -32.84
N ALA A 65 29.68 4.74 -32.94
CA ALA A 65 28.96 3.84 -33.82
C ALA A 65 27.47 3.91 -33.49
N LYS A 66 26.62 4.07 -34.52
CA LYS A 66 25.16 4.10 -34.34
C LYS A 66 24.73 2.89 -33.52
N PRO A 67 23.99 3.07 -32.41
CA PRO A 67 23.56 1.94 -31.60
C PRO A 67 22.69 1.01 -32.47
N LYS A 68 22.95 -0.30 -32.39
CA LYS A 68 22.29 -1.30 -33.22
C LYS A 68 21.26 -2.05 -32.39
N LEU A 69 20.06 -2.23 -32.95
CA LEU A 69 19.03 -3.08 -32.39
C LEU A 69 19.48 -4.55 -32.40
N PRO A 70 19.25 -5.34 -31.34
CA PRO A 70 19.50 -6.78 -31.36
C PRO A 70 18.72 -7.48 -32.49
N PRO A 71 19.17 -8.64 -33.00
CA PRO A 71 18.47 -9.30 -34.10
C PRO A 71 17.33 -10.23 -33.66
N THR A 72 17.05 -10.38 -32.36
CA THR A 72 16.08 -11.33 -31.80
C THR A 72 14.89 -10.62 -31.16
N ALA A 73 13.72 -11.26 -31.16
CA ALA A 73 12.52 -10.76 -30.48
C ALA A 73 12.77 -10.46 -28.99
N SER A 74 13.43 -11.37 -28.26
CA SER A 74 13.84 -11.15 -26.87
C SER A 74 14.74 -9.92 -26.70
N GLY A 75 15.58 -9.62 -27.70
CA GLY A 75 16.42 -8.44 -27.70
C GLY A 75 15.64 -7.15 -27.98
N TRP A 76 14.57 -7.21 -28.77
CA TRP A 76 13.63 -6.10 -29.00
C TRP A 76 12.82 -5.80 -27.74
N VAL A 77 12.24 -6.82 -27.11
CA VAL A 77 11.56 -6.72 -25.80
C VAL A 77 12.47 -6.04 -24.78
N SER A 78 13.69 -6.56 -24.65
CA SER A 78 14.69 -6.01 -23.72
C SER A 78 15.13 -4.57 -24.07
N THR A 79 15.06 -4.18 -25.35
CA THR A 79 15.32 -2.81 -25.78
C THR A 79 14.21 -1.88 -25.31
N ILE A 80 12.94 -2.26 -25.51
CA ILE A 80 11.77 -1.51 -25.05
C ILE A 80 11.83 -1.35 -23.53
N GLN A 81 11.91 -2.47 -22.78
CA GLN A 81 11.90 -2.46 -21.32
C GLN A 81 12.98 -1.57 -20.69
N ARG A 82 14.15 -1.44 -21.32
CA ARG A 82 15.27 -0.63 -20.79
C ARG A 82 15.27 0.82 -21.24
N LYS A 83 14.66 1.14 -22.39
CA LYS A 83 14.86 2.44 -23.06
C LYS A 83 13.58 3.22 -23.30
N TRP A 84 12.41 2.65 -23.00
CA TRP A 84 11.12 3.29 -23.22
C TRP A 84 11.03 4.70 -22.59
N ASP A 85 11.62 4.90 -21.42
CA ASP A 85 11.64 6.19 -20.71
C ASP A 85 12.90 7.04 -20.95
N SER A 86 13.68 6.74 -21.98
CA SER A 86 14.88 7.53 -22.27
C SER A 86 14.51 8.86 -22.93
N ASP A 87 15.08 9.96 -22.42
CA ASP A 87 14.96 11.29 -23.05
C ASP A 87 15.86 11.43 -24.30
N LYS A 88 16.70 10.42 -24.61
CA LYS A 88 17.59 10.45 -25.77
C LYS A 88 16.83 10.07 -27.03
N GLU A 89 16.83 10.94 -28.03
CA GLU A 89 16.19 10.70 -29.33
C GLU A 89 16.64 9.38 -29.98
N THR A 90 17.93 9.03 -29.87
CA THR A 90 18.47 7.75 -30.38
C THR A 90 17.87 6.53 -29.69
N ASP A 91 17.59 6.63 -28.39
CA ASP A 91 16.97 5.54 -27.64
C ASP A 91 15.48 5.43 -27.98
N GLN A 92 14.79 6.56 -28.11
CA GLN A 92 13.40 6.61 -28.56
C GLN A 92 13.23 6.02 -29.96
N GLN A 93 14.18 6.29 -30.87
CA GLN A 93 14.20 5.69 -32.20
C GLN A 93 14.37 4.16 -32.13
N LEU A 94 15.28 3.67 -31.29
CA LEU A 94 15.48 2.22 -31.11
C LEU A 94 14.26 1.52 -30.53
N VAL A 95 13.55 2.17 -29.60
CA VAL A 95 12.32 1.63 -29.02
C VAL A 95 11.23 1.50 -30.08
N ARG A 96 11.07 2.52 -30.93
CA ARG A 96 10.11 2.46 -32.05
C ARG A 96 10.47 1.36 -33.05
N GLU A 97 11.74 1.28 -33.45
CA GLU A 97 12.22 0.22 -34.34
C GLU A 97 12.00 -1.18 -33.73
N ALA A 98 12.19 -1.33 -32.41
CA ALA A 98 11.92 -2.57 -31.70
C ALA A 98 10.43 -2.96 -31.71
N ILE A 99 9.53 -1.99 -31.52
CA ILE A 99 8.08 -2.20 -31.59
C ILE A 99 7.66 -2.61 -32.99
N ASP A 100 8.11 -1.90 -34.03
CA ASP A 100 7.79 -2.22 -35.42
C ASP A 100 8.26 -3.64 -35.77
N LYS A 101 9.47 -4.00 -35.37
CA LYS A 101 10.04 -5.35 -35.60
C LYS A 101 9.28 -6.43 -34.85
N LEU A 102 8.91 -6.19 -33.59
CA LEU A 102 8.10 -7.14 -32.82
C LEU A 102 6.73 -7.32 -33.46
N LYS A 103 6.07 -6.23 -33.85
CA LYS A 103 4.76 -6.24 -34.49
C LYS A 103 4.77 -7.07 -35.78
N GLU A 104 5.76 -6.83 -36.65
CA GLU A 104 5.95 -7.64 -37.87
C GLU A 104 6.13 -9.14 -37.56
N ALA A 105 6.89 -9.47 -36.51
CA ALA A 105 7.16 -10.87 -36.17
C ALA A 105 5.92 -11.58 -35.58
N ILE A 106 5.25 -10.94 -34.61
CA ILE A 106 4.11 -11.54 -33.90
C ILE A 106 2.86 -11.67 -34.79
N ASP A 107 2.72 -10.85 -35.84
CA ASP A 107 1.62 -10.95 -36.80
C ASP A 107 1.64 -12.29 -37.57
N THR A 108 2.81 -12.91 -37.68
CA THR A 108 2.99 -14.18 -38.41
C THR A 108 3.14 -15.40 -37.50
N GLU A 109 3.47 -15.20 -36.22
CA GLU A 109 3.78 -16.27 -35.26
C GLU A 109 2.95 -16.14 -33.98
N ALA A 110 1.86 -16.90 -33.89
CA ALA A 110 0.93 -16.84 -32.75
C ALA A 110 1.57 -17.23 -31.40
N GLU A 111 2.49 -18.21 -31.39
CA GLU A 111 3.22 -18.59 -30.17
C GLU A 111 4.15 -17.46 -29.72
N LEU A 112 4.88 -16.84 -30.65
CA LEU A 112 5.72 -15.68 -30.34
C LEU A 112 4.90 -14.52 -29.79
N LYS A 113 3.69 -14.28 -30.32
CA LYS A 113 2.78 -13.26 -29.79
C LYS A 113 2.46 -13.51 -28.32
N LYS A 114 2.17 -14.76 -27.96
CA LYS A 114 1.89 -15.15 -26.57
C LYS A 114 3.11 -14.92 -25.68
N ASP A 115 4.29 -15.34 -26.11
CA ASP A 115 5.55 -15.15 -25.36
C ASP A 115 5.85 -13.65 -25.14
N VAL A 116 5.62 -12.82 -26.16
CA VAL A 116 5.81 -11.36 -26.06
C VAL A 116 4.80 -10.74 -25.09
N ILE A 117 3.53 -11.17 -25.11
CA ILE A 117 2.53 -10.71 -24.14
C ILE A 117 2.96 -11.10 -22.72
N GLU A 118 3.41 -12.33 -22.51
CA GLU A 118 3.90 -12.82 -21.22
C GLU A 118 5.12 -12.03 -20.74
N ASP A 119 6.07 -11.71 -21.63
CA ASP A 119 7.26 -10.91 -21.33
C ASP A 119 6.93 -9.47 -20.86
N PHE A 120 5.80 -8.90 -21.30
CA PHE A 120 5.33 -7.57 -20.90
C PHE A 120 4.29 -7.59 -19.78
N GLN A 121 3.84 -8.76 -19.34
CA GLN A 121 2.85 -8.87 -18.28
C GLN A 121 3.39 -8.27 -16.97
N GLY A 122 2.63 -7.35 -16.36
CA GLY A 122 3.04 -6.67 -15.13
C GLY A 122 4.10 -5.58 -15.33
N PHE A 123 4.58 -5.35 -16.56
CA PHE A 123 5.65 -4.38 -16.81
C PHE A 123 5.20 -2.95 -16.47
N LYS A 124 4.02 -2.52 -16.92
CA LYS A 124 3.50 -1.17 -16.66
C LYS A 124 3.26 -0.93 -15.17
N GLU A 125 2.80 -1.95 -14.44
CA GLU A 125 2.57 -1.93 -13.01
C GLU A 125 3.89 -1.77 -12.25
N GLY A 126 4.94 -2.49 -12.67
CA GLY A 126 6.28 -2.35 -12.12
C GLY A 126 6.89 -0.98 -12.39
N GLU A 127 6.68 -0.41 -13.59
CA GLU A 127 7.09 0.96 -13.89
C GLU A 127 6.30 1.99 -13.08
N ALA A 128 4.98 1.81 -12.93
CA ALA A 128 4.14 2.68 -12.11
C ALA A 128 4.61 2.71 -10.65
N GLU A 129 4.97 1.56 -10.07
CA GLU A 129 5.53 1.45 -8.73
C GLU A 129 6.86 2.22 -8.59
N LYS A 130 7.75 2.10 -9.58
CA LYS A 130 9.01 2.86 -9.60
C LYS A 130 8.77 4.36 -9.63
N TYR A 131 7.87 4.85 -10.50
CA TYR A 131 7.59 6.28 -10.59
C TYR A 131 6.94 6.84 -9.35
N ILE A 132 5.96 6.14 -8.77
CA ILE A 132 5.31 6.65 -7.58
C ILE A 132 6.28 6.66 -6.39
N ALA A 133 7.14 5.64 -6.26
CA ALA A 133 8.18 5.62 -5.24
C ALA A 133 9.17 6.79 -5.42
N ASP A 134 9.59 7.07 -6.65
CA ASP A 134 10.45 8.21 -6.98
C ASP A 134 9.76 9.56 -6.71
N ALA A 135 8.48 9.70 -7.07
CA ALA A 135 7.68 10.89 -6.83
C ALA A 135 7.51 11.16 -5.33
N ILE A 136 7.16 10.14 -4.53
CA ILE A 136 7.08 10.21 -3.06
C ILE A 136 8.43 10.68 -2.49
N ARG A 137 9.54 10.07 -2.93
CA ARG A 137 10.87 10.43 -2.46
C ARG A 137 11.21 11.89 -2.77
N LYS A 138 10.90 12.36 -3.98
CA LYS A 138 11.16 13.74 -4.42
C LYS A 138 10.29 14.77 -3.70
N SER A 139 9.04 14.42 -3.40
CA SER A 139 8.10 15.29 -2.69
C SER A 139 8.42 15.40 -1.20
N GLY A 140 9.23 14.47 -0.66
CA GLY A 140 9.60 14.43 0.75
C GLY A 140 8.47 14.00 1.68
N VAL A 141 7.31 13.60 1.14
CA VAL A 141 6.23 13.02 1.94
C VAL A 141 6.66 11.67 2.49
N SER A 142 6.31 11.37 3.73
CA SER A 142 6.58 10.10 4.38
C SER A 142 5.36 9.60 5.14
N VAL A 143 5.38 8.32 5.51
CA VAL A 143 4.37 7.76 6.41
C VAL A 143 4.32 8.56 7.71
N ASP A 144 5.48 8.90 8.27
CA ASP A 144 5.57 9.68 9.51
C ASP A 144 4.98 11.08 9.38
N SER A 145 5.23 11.78 8.26
CA SER A 145 4.66 13.12 8.05
C SER A 145 3.13 13.07 7.94
N LEU A 146 2.59 12.07 7.25
CA LEU A 146 1.14 11.89 7.13
C LEU A 146 0.51 11.46 8.46
N ARG A 147 1.19 10.61 9.22
CA ARG A 147 0.74 10.19 10.55
C ARG A 147 0.79 11.34 11.56
N ALA A 148 1.74 12.26 11.43
CA ALA A 148 1.76 13.47 12.25
C ALA A 148 0.48 14.30 12.07
N VAL A 149 -0.07 14.38 10.85
CA VAL A 149 -1.38 15.00 10.59
C VAL A 149 -2.48 14.29 11.37
N LEU A 150 -2.49 12.95 11.38
CA LEU A 150 -3.47 12.19 12.16
C LEU A 150 -3.36 12.51 13.66
N ASP A 151 -2.14 12.45 14.19
CA ASP A 151 -1.88 12.64 15.62
C ASP A 151 -2.19 14.09 16.08
N GLU A 152 -1.92 15.09 15.23
CA GLU A 152 -2.25 16.50 15.47
C GLU A 152 -3.76 16.76 15.47
N HIS A 153 -4.50 16.16 14.52
CA HIS A 153 -5.91 16.49 14.32
C HIS A 153 -6.89 15.62 15.12
N ARG A 154 -6.48 14.43 15.59
CA ARG A 154 -7.32 13.53 16.41
C ARG A 154 -7.90 14.22 17.66
N PRO A 155 -7.12 14.95 18.49
CA PRO A 155 -7.68 15.67 19.64
C PRO A 155 -8.74 16.70 19.26
N ASN A 156 -8.55 17.40 18.14
CA ASN A 156 -9.48 18.42 17.64
C ASN A 156 -10.80 17.80 17.18
N ALA A 157 -10.72 16.72 16.40
CA ALA A 157 -11.90 15.96 15.97
C ALA A 157 -12.67 15.39 17.17
N LEU A 158 -11.98 14.74 18.11
CA LEU A 158 -12.61 14.19 19.31
C LEU A 158 -13.25 15.29 20.17
N LYS A 159 -12.61 16.45 20.31
CA LYS A 159 -13.18 17.59 21.03
C LYS A 159 -14.44 18.13 20.37
N ALA A 160 -14.48 18.22 19.04
CA ALA A 160 -15.66 18.66 18.30
C ALA A 160 -16.82 17.67 18.45
N ILE A 161 -16.57 16.38 18.27
CA ILE A 161 -17.60 15.32 18.38
C ILE A 161 -18.16 15.25 19.81
N MET A 162 -17.28 15.37 20.82
CA MET A 162 -17.65 15.29 22.23
C MET A 162 -18.16 16.62 22.81
N ASN A 163 -18.31 17.66 21.99
CA ASN A 163 -18.80 18.96 22.44
C ASN A 163 -20.24 18.81 22.99
N PRO A 164 -20.50 19.15 24.27
CA PRO A 164 -21.85 19.06 24.84
C PRO A 164 -22.89 19.93 24.14
N SER A 165 -22.47 20.99 23.44
CA SER A 165 -23.35 21.85 22.65
C SER A 165 -23.68 21.30 21.26
N TYR A 166 -23.01 20.23 20.83
CA TYR A 166 -23.34 19.52 19.60
C TYR A 166 -24.46 18.52 19.92
N THR A 167 -25.69 18.79 19.51
CA THR A 167 -26.86 18.01 19.93
C THR A 167 -27.83 17.75 18.77
N GLU A 168 -28.57 16.66 18.82
CA GLU A 168 -29.68 16.42 17.90
C GLU A 168 -30.89 17.33 18.19
N ALA A 169 -30.96 17.90 19.40
CA ALA A 169 -32.04 18.81 19.80
C ALA A 169 -32.07 20.12 18.99
N ASP A 170 -30.92 20.56 18.46
CA ASP A 170 -30.79 21.72 17.58
C ASP A 170 -30.48 21.32 16.13
N ASP A 171 -30.94 20.15 15.72
CA ASP A 171 -30.76 19.60 14.36
C ASP A 171 -29.28 19.51 13.95
N CYS A 172 -28.42 19.14 14.92
CA CYS A 172 -26.99 18.98 14.70
C CYS A 172 -26.32 20.23 14.10
N ARG A 173 -26.74 21.44 14.50
CA ARG A 173 -26.24 22.72 13.96
C ARG A 173 -24.71 22.87 13.94
N LEU A 174 -24.00 22.19 14.85
CA LEU A 174 -22.53 22.19 14.92
C LEU A 174 -21.87 21.08 14.07
N GLN A 175 -22.62 20.30 13.29
CA GLN A 175 -22.08 19.29 12.35
C GLN A 175 -20.99 19.88 11.43
N PRO A 176 -21.12 21.09 10.84
CA PRO A 176 -20.06 21.65 10.01
C PRO A 176 -18.74 21.88 10.75
N GLU A 177 -18.78 22.13 12.07
CA GLU A 177 -17.57 22.24 12.89
C GLU A 177 -16.93 20.86 13.12
N VAL A 178 -17.75 19.82 13.28
CA VAL A 178 -17.30 18.42 13.38
C VAL A 178 -16.67 17.96 12.07
N ASP A 179 -17.32 18.24 10.93
CA ASP A 179 -16.82 17.92 9.59
C ASP A 179 -15.46 18.58 9.36
N LYS A 180 -15.36 19.88 9.63
CA LYS A 180 -14.12 20.65 9.50
C LYS A 180 -13.01 20.09 10.41
N ALA A 181 -13.36 19.66 11.63
CA ALA A 181 -12.38 19.07 12.54
C ALA A 181 -11.92 17.67 12.09
N CYS A 182 -12.80 16.89 11.44
CA CYS A 182 -12.49 15.55 10.93
C CYS A 182 -11.83 15.56 9.54
N GLU A 183 -12.01 16.62 8.75
CA GLU A 183 -11.58 16.69 7.34
C GLU A 183 -10.10 16.30 7.13
N PRO A 184 -9.12 16.83 7.91
CA PRO A 184 -7.72 16.47 7.71
C PRO A 184 -7.46 14.98 7.93
N LEU A 185 -8.16 14.38 8.90
CA LEU A 185 -8.08 12.94 9.16
C LEU A 185 -8.63 12.16 7.98
N PHE A 186 -9.81 12.52 7.47
CA PHE A 186 -10.40 11.84 6.33
C PHE A 186 -9.54 11.92 5.08
N LYS A 187 -8.98 13.10 4.78
CA LYS A 187 -8.13 13.27 3.59
C LYS A 187 -6.93 12.32 3.65
N VAL A 188 -6.19 12.30 4.76
CA VAL A 188 -5.03 11.41 4.91
C VAL A 188 -5.44 9.94 4.98
N TRP A 189 -6.48 9.61 5.76
CA TRP A 189 -6.88 8.23 6.02
C TRP A 189 -7.49 7.54 4.80
N ARG A 190 -8.32 8.25 4.03
CA ARG A 190 -8.94 7.70 2.82
C ARG A 190 -8.00 7.76 1.62
N ASP A 191 -7.25 8.86 1.49
CA ASP A 191 -6.43 9.09 0.31
C ASP A 191 -5.12 9.82 0.59
N PRO A 192 -4.12 9.10 1.13
CA PRO A 192 -2.84 9.70 1.49
C PRO A 192 -2.09 10.26 0.28
N VAL A 193 -2.30 9.70 -0.92
CA VAL A 193 -1.65 10.18 -2.15
C VAL A 193 -2.27 11.49 -2.61
N ALA A 194 -3.59 11.62 -2.64
CA ALA A 194 -4.24 12.88 -2.98
C ALA A 194 -3.90 13.99 -1.99
N TYR A 195 -3.83 13.66 -0.70
CA TYR A 195 -3.34 14.60 0.31
C TYR A 195 -1.89 15.02 0.02
N ALA A 196 -1.01 14.08 -0.36
CA ALA A 196 0.37 14.38 -0.73
C ALA A 196 0.49 15.24 -2.00
N VAL A 197 -0.40 15.05 -2.99
CA VAL A 197 -0.49 15.93 -4.16
C VAL A 197 -0.87 17.35 -3.73
N GLU A 198 -1.86 17.50 -2.84
CA GLU A 198 -2.35 18.80 -2.39
C GLU A 198 -1.35 19.54 -1.47
N LYS A 199 -0.68 18.82 -0.57
CA LYS A 199 0.07 19.40 0.56
C LYS A 199 1.58 19.20 0.52
N HIS A 200 2.06 18.30 -0.34
CA HIS A 200 3.48 17.94 -0.41
C HIS A 200 4.05 18.04 -1.83
N ASP A 201 3.37 18.73 -2.75
CA ASP A 201 3.80 18.92 -4.14
C ASP A 201 4.15 17.58 -4.86
N LEU A 202 3.50 16.48 -4.47
CA LEU A 202 3.70 15.19 -5.10
C LEU A 202 3.21 15.24 -6.55
N ASN A 203 4.12 15.11 -7.51
CA ASN A 203 3.80 15.18 -8.93
C ASN A 203 3.45 13.80 -9.50
N LEU A 204 2.16 13.59 -9.77
CA LEU A 204 1.67 12.43 -10.53
C LEU A 204 1.53 12.69 -12.04
N ALA A 205 1.40 13.95 -12.45
CA ALA A 205 1.03 14.30 -13.82
C ALA A 205 2.11 13.90 -14.83
N THR A 206 3.36 14.25 -14.56
CA THR A 206 4.48 13.93 -15.45
C THR A 206 4.74 12.42 -15.59
N PRO A 207 4.91 11.65 -14.50
CA PRO A 207 5.07 10.19 -14.61
C PRO A 207 3.82 9.50 -15.16
N GLY A 208 2.62 9.97 -14.81
CA GLY A 208 1.37 9.45 -15.36
C GLY A 208 1.32 9.57 -16.88
N ALA A 209 1.68 10.74 -17.44
CA ALA A 209 1.72 10.93 -18.89
C ALA A 209 2.74 10.00 -19.59
N LYS A 210 3.89 9.73 -18.95
CA LYS A 210 4.88 8.77 -19.46
C LYS A 210 4.30 7.35 -19.51
N LEU A 211 3.62 6.93 -18.44
CA LEU A 211 2.98 5.62 -18.35
C LEU A 211 1.83 5.44 -19.34
N GLU A 212 1.05 6.49 -19.62
CA GLU A 212 0.05 6.46 -20.70
C GLU A 212 0.72 6.27 -22.07
N GLY A 213 1.85 6.96 -22.29
CA GLY A 213 2.66 6.75 -23.48
C GLY A 213 3.16 5.30 -23.61
N LEU A 214 3.59 4.69 -22.51
CA LEU A 214 3.98 3.28 -22.47
C LEU A 214 2.80 2.36 -22.78
N ALA A 215 1.62 2.60 -22.19
CA ALA A 215 0.43 1.80 -22.46
C ALA A 215 0.02 1.87 -23.94
N SER A 216 0.07 3.06 -24.53
CA SER A 216 -0.18 3.24 -25.97
C SER A 216 0.86 2.49 -26.82
N LEU A 217 2.15 2.56 -26.46
CA LEU A 217 3.23 1.90 -27.18
C LEU A 217 3.07 0.37 -27.15
N LEU A 218 2.75 -0.21 -25.99
CA LEU A 218 2.54 -1.65 -25.87
C LEU A 218 1.21 -2.09 -26.51
N GLY A 219 0.22 -1.20 -26.55
CA GLY A 219 -1.03 -1.39 -27.29
C GLY A 219 -0.84 -1.65 -28.78
N GLU A 220 0.26 -1.16 -29.37
CA GLU A 220 0.58 -1.46 -30.77
C GLU A 220 0.92 -2.94 -31.02
N LEU A 221 1.32 -3.68 -29.97
CA LEU A 221 1.59 -5.11 -30.01
C LEU A 221 0.34 -5.95 -29.69
N SER A 222 -0.49 -5.48 -28.75
CA SER A 222 -1.75 -6.13 -28.36
C SER A 222 -2.63 -5.19 -27.53
N ASP A 223 -3.94 -5.16 -27.83
CA ASP A 223 -4.92 -4.40 -27.03
C ASP A 223 -4.90 -4.77 -25.54
N GLU A 224 -4.62 -6.03 -25.22
CA GLU A 224 -4.51 -6.50 -23.83
C GLU A 224 -3.40 -5.76 -23.07
N LEU A 225 -2.28 -5.47 -23.72
CA LEU A 225 -1.15 -4.76 -23.11
C LEU A 225 -1.42 -3.25 -22.96
N ALA A 226 -2.41 -2.70 -23.66
CA ALA A 226 -2.85 -1.32 -23.48
C ALA A 226 -3.66 -1.15 -22.19
N ASN A 227 -4.44 -2.16 -21.81
CA ASN A 227 -5.41 -2.07 -20.71
C ASN A 227 -4.74 -1.93 -19.33
N TRP A 228 -5.31 -1.08 -18.50
CA TRP A 228 -4.98 -1.00 -17.07
C TRP A 228 -5.76 -2.07 -16.29
N PRO A 229 -5.34 -2.42 -15.06
CA PRO A 229 -6.12 -3.29 -14.18
C PRO A 229 -7.57 -2.79 -14.02
N ASP A 230 -8.53 -3.71 -13.82
CA ASP A 230 -9.98 -3.39 -13.79
C ASP A 230 -10.38 -2.30 -12.77
N ASP A 231 -9.59 -2.15 -11.70
CA ASP A 231 -9.79 -1.14 -10.64
C ASP A 231 -9.13 0.22 -10.93
N CYS A 232 -8.44 0.34 -12.07
CA CYS A 232 -7.69 1.51 -12.47
C CYS A 232 -8.16 1.99 -13.85
N ALA A 233 -8.72 3.20 -13.91
CA ALA A 233 -9.16 3.80 -15.17
C ALA A 233 -7.99 4.28 -16.05
N ASP A 234 -6.88 4.67 -15.41
CA ASP A 234 -5.73 5.30 -16.04
C ASP A 234 -4.44 5.08 -15.21
N ALA A 235 -3.29 5.49 -15.75
CA ALA A 235 -1.99 5.42 -15.08
C ALA A 235 -1.98 6.18 -13.75
N ALA A 236 -2.70 7.30 -13.64
CA ALA A 236 -2.74 8.09 -12.42
C ALA A 236 -3.47 7.35 -11.30
N SER A 237 -4.57 6.66 -11.59
CA SER A 237 -5.31 5.82 -10.66
C SER A 237 -4.49 4.60 -10.22
N LEU A 238 -3.75 3.97 -11.13
CA LEU A 238 -2.80 2.90 -10.79
C LEU A 238 -1.69 3.41 -9.87
N MET A 239 -1.05 4.53 -10.22
CA MET A 239 -0.02 5.16 -9.39
C MET A 239 -0.57 5.53 -8.02
N ARG A 240 -1.81 6.03 -7.93
CA ARG A 240 -2.47 6.36 -6.67
C ARG A 240 -2.67 5.12 -5.80
N ALA A 241 -3.13 4.00 -6.38
CA ALA A 241 -3.28 2.74 -5.67
C ALA A 241 -1.93 2.20 -5.15
N ARG A 242 -0.89 2.20 -6.00
CA ARG A 242 0.47 1.78 -5.61
C ARG A 242 1.07 2.70 -4.55
N GLY A 243 0.89 4.02 -4.71
CA GLY A 243 1.34 5.01 -3.74
C GLY A 243 0.66 4.87 -2.38
N ALA A 244 -0.65 4.58 -2.36
CA ALA A 244 -1.38 4.33 -1.14
C ALA A 244 -0.84 3.08 -0.41
N ALA A 245 -0.46 2.03 -1.16
CA ALA A 245 0.17 0.84 -0.60
C ALA A 245 1.59 1.12 -0.06
N LEU A 246 2.36 2.02 -0.67
CA LEU A 246 3.68 2.44 -0.16
C LEU A 246 3.58 3.35 1.08
N LEU A 247 2.62 4.28 1.09
CA LEU A 247 2.42 5.21 2.22
C LEU A 247 1.70 4.55 3.40
N ASN A 248 0.90 3.51 3.15
CA ASN A 248 0.20 2.63 4.10
C ASN A 248 -0.10 3.27 5.48
N VAL A 249 -0.76 4.42 5.49
CA VAL A 249 -0.93 5.24 6.70
C VAL A 249 -1.70 4.51 7.81
N LYS A 250 -2.51 3.53 7.42
CA LYS A 250 -3.37 2.72 8.31
C LYS A 250 -2.65 1.55 8.97
N GLU A 251 -1.43 1.21 8.56
CA GLU A 251 -0.76 -0.04 8.92
C GLU A 251 -0.68 -0.25 10.44
N LYS A 252 -0.28 0.79 11.19
CA LYS A 252 -0.11 0.70 12.65
C LYS A 252 -1.43 0.36 13.35
N GLU A 253 -2.51 1.05 13.01
CA GLU A 253 -3.82 0.82 13.60
C GLU A 253 -4.36 -0.57 13.22
N TYR A 254 -4.27 -0.96 11.95
CA TYR A 254 -4.72 -2.28 11.50
C TYR A 254 -3.92 -3.43 12.13
N LYS A 255 -2.59 -3.30 12.23
CA LYS A 255 -1.75 -4.30 12.92
C LYS A 255 -2.11 -4.42 14.40
N SER A 256 -2.33 -3.29 15.08
CA SER A 256 -2.69 -3.30 16.51
C SER A 256 -4.07 -3.88 16.80
N ASN A 257 -4.99 -3.87 15.81
CA ASN A 257 -6.34 -4.39 15.93
C ASN A 257 -6.56 -5.72 15.17
N ALA A 258 -5.53 -6.29 14.53
CA ALA A 258 -5.67 -7.41 13.61
C ALA A 258 -6.43 -8.60 14.20
N GLY A 259 -6.16 -8.95 15.47
CA GLY A 259 -6.87 -10.05 16.14
C GLY A 259 -8.37 -9.80 16.34
N VAL A 260 -8.78 -8.55 16.60
CA VAL A 260 -10.20 -8.18 16.71
C VAL A 260 -10.87 -8.21 15.33
N LEU A 261 -10.20 -7.65 14.33
CA LEU A 261 -10.71 -7.61 12.95
C LEU A 261 -10.89 -9.03 12.40
N GLU A 262 -9.90 -9.91 12.56
CA GLU A 262 -9.97 -11.31 12.15
C GLU A 262 -11.04 -12.09 12.93
N ALA A 263 -11.16 -11.86 14.25
CA ALA A 263 -12.18 -12.50 15.05
C ALA A 263 -13.59 -12.11 14.59
N ASN A 264 -13.81 -10.83 14.26
CA ASN A 264 -15.09 -10.34 13.76
C ASN A 264 -15.54 -11.04 12.47
N GLU A 265 -14.61 -11.31 11.55
CA GLU A 265 -14.91 -12.04 10.32
C GLU A 265 -15.38 -13.47 10.59
N LYS A 266 -14.82 -14.11 11.61
CA LYS A 266 -15.13 -15.49 12.01
C LYS A 266 -16.37 -15.60 12.89
N VAL A 267 -16.96 -14.49 13.35
CA VAL A 267 -18.18 -14.57 14.15
C VAL A 267 -19.32 -15.10 13.28
N GLU A 268 -19.92 -16.19 13.73
CA GLU A 268 -21.13 -16.76 13.16
C GLU A 268 -22.32 -16.47 14.08
N GLY A 269 -23.49 -16.30 13.48
CA GLY A 269 -24.73 -16.12 14.23
C GLY A 269 -25.92 -16.14 13.28
N ALA A 270 -26.98 -16.86 13.64
CA ALA A 270 -28.17 -17.02 12.79
C ALA A 270 -28.84 -15.69 12.40
N THR A 271 -28.58 -14.62 13.14
CA THR A 271 -29.14 -13.28 12.94
C THR A 271 -28.10 -12.22 12.60
N LEU A 272 -26.82 -12.61 12.41
CA LEU A 272 -25.73 -11.72 12.02
C LEU A 272 -25.43 -11.96 10.55
N THR A 273 -25.63 -10.94 9.72
CA THR A 273 -25.43 -11.00 8.28
C THR A 273 -24.07 -10.46 7.85
N ASP A 274 -23.70 -10.68 6.59
CA ASP A 274 -22.50 -10.05 6.01
C ASP A 274 -22.62 -8.53 5.95
N GLU A 275 -23.84 -8.00 5.84
CA GLU A 275 -24.10 -6.56 5.83
C GLU A 275 -23.90 -5.97 7.24
N ASP A 276 -24.26 -6.70 8.30
CA ASP A 276 -23.94 -6.31 9.68
C ASP A 276 -22.42 -6.33 9.94
N LYS A 277 -21.70 -7.31 9.38
CA LYS A 277 -20.23 -7.32 9.44
C LYS A 277 -19.63 -6.15 8.65
N SER A 278 -20.18 -5.85 7.47
CA SER A 278 -19.80 -4.70 6.66
C SER A 278 -19.92 -3.39 7.43
N HIS A 279 -21.05 -3.18 8.12
CA HIS A 279 -21.24 -2.06 9.04
C HIS A 279 -20.10 -1.95 10.08
N VAL A 280 -19.78 -3.06 10.75
CA VAL A 280 -18.75 -3.08 11.79
C VAL A 280 -17.35 -2.81 11.21
N ARG A 281 -17.05 -3.26 9.98
CA ARG A 281 -15.79 -2.92 9.29
C ARG A 281 -15.66 -1.41 9.09
N VAL A 282 -16.69 -0.77 8.54
CA VAL A 282 -16.71 0.69 8.29
C VAL A 282 -16.57 1.45 9.61
N LEU A 283 -17.35 1.07 10.63
CA LEU A 283 -17.27 1.70 11.94
C LEU A 283 -15.90 1.53 12.60
N ASN A 284 -15.29 0.35 12.52
CA ASN A 284 -13.96 0.12 13.06
C ASN A 284 -12.87 0.88 12.30
N ASP A 285 -12.96 1.01 10.96
CA ASP A 285 -12.05 1.86 10.20
C ASP A 285 -12.16 3.33 10.64
N TYR A 286 -13.39 3.83 10.83
CA TYR A 286 -13.64 5.18 11.33
C TYR A 286 -13.10 5.39 12.76
N ARG A 287 -13.32 4.41 13.66
CA ARG A 287 -12.79 4.44 15.02
C ARG A 287 -11.26 4.45 15.03
N MET A 288 -10.61 3.61 14.22
CA MET A 288 -9.15 3.57 14.09
C MET A 288 -8.58 4.88 13.53
N MET A 289 -9.26 5.52 12.57
CA MET A 289 -8.88 6.85 12.09
C MET A 289 -8.78 7.86 13.25
N LEU A 290 -9.76 7.84 14.17
CA LEU A 290 -9.79 8.68 15.37
C LEU A 290 -8.86 8.20 16.51
N GLY A 291 -8.06 7.15 16.27
CA GLY A 291 -7.16 6.58 17.29
C GLY A 291 -7.88 5.76 18.37
N LYS A 292 -9.12 5.30 18.12
CA LYS A 292 -9.86 4.39 18.99
C LYS A 292 -9.60 2.93 18.60
N GLY A 293 -9.68 2.04 19.60
CA GLY A 293 -9.61 0.59 19.36
C GLY A 293 -10.85 0.07 18.64
N ALA A 294 -10.64 -0.99 17.85
CA ALA A 294 -11.72 -1.70 17.17
C ALA A 294 -12.66 -2.39 18.18
N LEU A 295 -13.93 -2.46 17.81
CA LEU A 295 -14.99 -3.13 18.56
C LEU A 295 -15.06 -4.60 18.17
N THR A 296 -15.16 -5.46 19.17
CA THR A 296 -15.38 -6.90 18.99
C THR A 296 -16.87 -7.19 18.87
N ILE A 297 -17.28 -7.90 17.82
CA ILE A 297 -18.67 -8.34 17.64
C ILE A 297 -19.02 -9.35 18.73
N ASN A 298 -20.13 -9.12 19.41
CA ASN A 298 -20.74 -10.08 20.32
C ASN A 298 -22.03 -10.62 19.71
N ALA A 299 -22.06 -11.92 19.41
CA ALA A 299 -23.21 -12.56 18.76
C ALA A 299 -24.48 -12.50 19.61
N THR A 300 -24.36 -12.63 20.94
CA THR A 300 -25.50 -12.51 21.86
C THR A 300 -26.11 -11.11 21.82
N LEU A 301 -25.28 -10.07 21.82
CA LEU A 301 -25.74 -8.69 21.73
C LEU A 301 -26.29 -8.37 20.34
N SER A 302 -25.68 -8.92 19.28
CA SER A 302 -26.16 -8.80 17.89
C SER A 302 -27.55 -9.41 17.71
N LYS A 303 -27.83 -10.55 18.36
CA LYS A 303 -29.18 -11.12 18.42
C LYS A 303 -30.19 -10.15 19.05
N ALA A 304 -29.84 -9.47 20.14
CA ALA A 304 -30.71 -8.49 20.77
C ALA A 304 -30.99 -7.29 19.84
N CYS A 305 -29.96 -6.82 19.12
CA CYS A 305 -30.07 -5.74 18.13
C CYS A 305 -30.98 -6.14 16.97
N PHE A 306 -30.78 -7.32 16.38
CA PHE A 306 -31.62 -7.83 15.28
C PHE A 306 -33.09 -7.93 15.69
N GLU A 307 -33.40 -8.55 16.83
CA GLU A 307 -34.79 -8.68 17.29
C GLU A 307 -35.43 -7.31 17.56
N HIS A 308 -34.65 -6.31 17.98
CA HIS A 308 -35.13 -4.95 18.15
C HIS A 308 -35.42 -4.27 16.81
N SER A 309 -34.49 -4.34 15.85
CA SER A 309 -34.68 -3.81 14.50
C SER A 309 -35.89 -4.43 13.81
N LYS A 310 -36.04 -5.76 13.91
CA LYS A 310 -37.19 -6.50 13.40
C LYS A 310 -38.50 -6.04 14.03
N TYR A 311 -38.52 -5.86 15.35
CA TYR A 311 -39.72 -5.39 16.02
C TYR A 311 -40.08 -3.95 15.63
N MET A 312 -39.09 -3.04 15.56
CA MET A 312 -39.28 -1.68 15.06
C MET A 312 -39.82 -1.67 13.63
N ASN A 313 -39.31 -2.56 12.76
CA ASN A 313 -39.78 -2.70 11.39
C ASN A 313 -41.21 -3.24 11.32
N GLN A 314 -41.57 -4.19 12.18
CA GLN A 314 -42.93 -4.76 12.24
C GLN A 314 -43.97 -3.72 12.64
N ILE A 315 -43.66 -2.91 13.65
CA ILE A 315 -44.60 -1.90 14.17
C ILE A 315 -44.45 -0.52 13.52
N LYS A 316 -43.47 -0.37 12.62
CA LYS A 316 -43.13 0.87 11.92
C LYS A 316 -42.85 2.06 12.86
N GLN A 317 -42.13 1.80 13.94
CA GLN A 317 -41.80 2.79 14.96
C GLN A 317 -40.32 2.71 15.35
N LEU A 318 -39.60 3.84 15.21
CA LEU A 318 -38.25 4.00 15.73
C LEU A 318 -38.32 4.45 17.19
N ALA A 319 -37.81 3.63 18.12
CA ALA A 319 -37.70 4.00 19.53
C ALA A 319 -36.79 3.04 20.30
N HIS A 320 -35.90 3.57 21.14
CA HIS A 320 -35.10 2.77 22.08
C HIS A 320 -35.96 1.95 23.06
N ASN A 321 -37.03 2.58 23.57
CA ASN A 321 -37.89 2.03 24.60
C ASN A 321 -39.28 1.76 24.05
N ILE A 322 -39.68 0.49 23.94
CA ILE A 322 -41.00 0.13 23.41
C ILE A 322 -41.77 -0.71 24.43
N ASN A 323 -42.92 -0.20 24.87
CA ASN A 323 -43.82 -0.95 25.74
C ASN A 323 -44.40 -2.15 24.97
N GLY A 324 -44.45 -3.32 25.61
CA GLY A 324 -44.92 -4.55 24.96
C GLY A 324 -43.88 -5.24 24.08
N HIS A 325 -42.65 -4.73 23.96
CA HIS A 325 -41.59 -5.40 23.24
C HIS A 325 -41.33 -6.81 23.82
N PRO A 326 -41.38 -7.88 23.01
CA PRO A 326 -41.39 -9.27 23.50
C PRO A 326 -40.11 -9.64 24.27
N TYR A 327 -38.99 -9.05 23.87
CA TYR A 327 -37.68 -9.26 24.50
C TYR A 327 -37.31 -8.22 25.55
N GLY A 328 -38.24 -7.35 25.96
CA GLY A 328 -38.00 -6.34 26.99
C GLY A 328 -38.05 -4.91 26.48
N ARG A 329 -38.46 -4.00 27.38
CA ARG A 329 -38.80 -2.61 27.04
C ARG A 329 -37.57 -1.80 26.67
N THR A 330 -36.49 -1.92 27.45
CA THR A 330 -35.27 -1.12 27.31
C THR A 330 -34.14 -1.88 26.60
N PRO A 331 -33.11 -1.19 26.07
CA PRO A 331 -31.94 -1.86 25.50
C PRO A 331 -31.28 -2.83 26.50
N GLN A 332 -31.22 -2.46 27.78
CA GLN A 332 -30.69 -3.29 28.84
C GLN A 332 -31.52 -4.55 29.07
N ASP A 333 -32.86 -4.45 29.03
CA ASP A 333 -33.73 -5.62 29.15
C ASP A 333 -33.50 -6.58 27.99
N ARG A 334 -33.43 -6.07 26.75
CA ARG A 334 -33.20 -6.87 25.54
C ARG A 334 -31.86 -7.58 25.59
N ALA A 335 -30.79 -6.86 25.93
CA ALA A 335 -29.46 -7.43 26.10
C ALA A 335 -29.45 -8.55 27.17
N ARG A 336 -30.04 -8.29 28.35
CA ARG A 336 -30.12 -9.28 29.44
C ARG A 336 -30.91 -10.52 29.03
N ARG A 337 -32.03 -10.36 28.34
CA ARG A 337 -32.85 -11.49 27.86
C ARG A 337 -32.19 -12.30 26.76
N ALA A 338 -31.35 -11.67 25.94
CA ALA A 338 -30.51 -12.40 25.00
C ALA A 338 -29.40 -13.21 25.70
N GLY A 339 -29.07 -12.88 26.96
CA GLY A 339 -28.03 -13.54 27.75
C GLY A 339 -26.76 -12.70 27.94
N PHE A 340 -26.81 -11.40 27.59
CA PHE A 340 -25.69 -10.49 27.78
C PHE A 340 -25.74 -9.84 29.17
N GLY A 341 -24.66 -9.96 29.95
CA GLY A 341 -24.63 -9.50 31.35
C GLY A 341 -24.13 -8.06 31.56
N GLY A 342 -23.59 -7.40 30.53
CA GLY A 342 -23.03 -6.06 30.63
C GLY A 342 -24.06 -4.93 30.48
N SER A 343 -23.66 -3.71 30.84
CA SER A 343 -24.41 -2.49 30.50
C SER A 343 -24.31 -2.19 29.02
N VAL A 344 -25.38 -1.67 28.42
CA VAL A 344 -25.39 -1.32 26.99
C VAL A 344 -25.74 0.14 26.73
N ALA A 345 -25.12 0.72 25.71
CA ALA A 345 -25.51 2.00 25.12
C ALA A 345 -25.99 1.73 23.68
N GLU A 346 -27.16 2.25 23.29
CA GLU A 346 -27.79 1.92 22.02
C GLU A 346 -27.80 3.09 21.06
N ASN A 347 -27.59 2.80 19.78
CA ASN A 347 -28.02 3.65 18.67
C ASN A 347 -29.06 2.88 17.85
N CYS A 348 -30.13 3.56 17.42
CA CYS A 348 -31.10 3.03 16.46
C CYS A 348 -31.33 4.04 15.34
N LEU A 349 -31.56 3.59 14.12
CA LEU A 349 -32.01 4.45 13.01
C LEU A 349 -32.98 3.73 12.09
N VAL A 350 -33.63 4.49 11.22
CA VAL A 350 -34.39 3.99 10.08
C VAL A 350 -34.00 4.76 8.82
N GLY A 351 -33.89 4.07 7.68
CA GLY A 351 -33.70 4.70 6.37
C GLY A 351 -32.34 4.46 5.73
N ALA A 352 -31.46 3.67 6.35
CA ALA A 352 -30.25 3.18 5.69
C ALA A 352 -30.50 1.84 5.00
N GLU A 353 -30.09 1.73 3.74
CA GLU A 353 -30.19 0.49 2.96
C GLU A 353 -28.97 -0.41 3.16
N THR A 354 -27.82 0.17 3.52
CA THR A 354 -26.57 -0.54 3.78
C THR A 354 -25.97 -0.16 5.13
N GLY A 355 -25.10 -1.02 5.64
CA GLY A 355 -24.34 -0.83 6.86
C GLY A 355 -23.42 0.39 6.80
N ASP A 356 -22.79 0.65 5.65
CA ASP A 356 -21.99 1.85 5.41
C ASP A 356 -22.85 3.12 5.53
N GLN A 357 -24.01 3.14 4.85
CA GLN A 357 -24.96 4.25 4.97
C GLN A 357 -25.40 4.47 6.42
N ALA A 358 -25.63 3.40 7.19
CA ALA A 358 -26.00 3.50 8.60
C ALA A 358 -24.90 4.16 9.45
N VAL A 359 -23.61 3.83 9.22
CA VAL A 359 -22.49 4.52 9.91
C VAL A 359 -22.51 6.01 9.60
N TRP A 360 -22.64 6.39 8.33
CA TRP A 360 -22.58 7.80 7.92
C TRP A 360 -23.85 8.59 8.27
N GLN A 361 -25.00 7.93 8.42
CA GLN A 361 -26.18 8.57 9.01
C GLN A 361 -25.94 8.86 10.50
N TRP A 362 -25.45 7.90 11.27
CA TRP A 362 -25.11 8.14 12.69
C TRP A 362 -23.93 9.10 12.88
N TYR A 363 -23.04 9.24 11.90
CA TYR A 363 -21.99 10.28 11.91
C TYR A 363 -22.59 11.69 11.93
N ASN A 364 -23.73 11.89 11.28
CA ASN A 364 -24.44 13.18 11.21
C ASN A 364 -25.46 13.38 12.33
N ALA A 365 -25.42 12.55 13.39
CA ALA A 365 -26.35 12.59 14.50
C ALA A 365 -25.56 12.64 15.81
N ALA A 366 -25.59 13.77 16.51
CA ALA A 366 -24.61 14.10 17.54
C ALA A 366 -24.47 13.08 18.68
N GLU A 367 -25.58 12.66 19.26
CA GLU A 367 -25.62 11.70 20.34
C GLU A 367 -25.18 10.31 19.84
N HIS A 368 -25.67 9.91 18.67
CA HIS A 368 -25.30 8.64 18.06
C HIS A 368 -23.81 8.59 17.67
N HIS A 369 -23.29 9.69 17.13
CA HIS A 369 -21.89 9.85 16.75
C HIS A 369 -20.96 9.71 17.96
N ARG A 370 -21.29 10.39 19.06
CA ARG A 370 -20.56 10.23 20.33
C ARG A 370 -20.58 8.78 20.83
N ASN A 371 -21.71 8.09 20.68
CA ASN A 371 -21.82 6.69 21.10
C ASN A 371 -20.91 5.78 20.24
N MET A 372 -20.87 6.00 18.92
CA MET A 372 -19.98 5.26 17.99
C MET A 372 -18.50 5.35 18.35
N ILE A 373 -18.05 6.51 18.86
CA ILE A 373 -16.65 6.76 19.23
C ILE A 373 -16.40 6.70 20.75
N GLY A 374 -17.41 6.28 21.50
CA GLY A 374 -17.36 6.10 22.93
C GLY A 374 -16.30 5.08 23.36
N ASN A 375 -16.02 5.08 24.66
CA ASN A 375 -15.07 4.16 25.28
C ASN A 375 -15.70 2.76 25.43
N HIS A 376 -15.86 2.11 24.28
CA HIS A 376 -16.45 0.81 24.10
C HIS A 376 -15.42 -0.17 23.54
N SER A 377 -15.55 -1.46 23.85
CA SER A 377 -14.73 -2.56 23.30
C SER A 377 -15.55 -3.68 22.66
N ILE A 378 -16.88 -3.65 22.84
CA ILE A 378 -17.82 -4.65 22.36
C ILE A 378 -18.94 -3.94 21.58
N ILE A 379 -19.36 -4.56 20.48
CA ILE A 379 -20.54 -4.16 19.71
C ILE A 379 -21.44 -5.36 19.46
N GLY A 380 -22.75 -5.14 19.55
CA GLY A 380 -23.76 -5.93 18.85
C GLY A 380 -24.39 -5.06 17.77
N ILE A 381 -24.68 -5.66 16.62
CA ILE A 381 -25.29 -5.01 15.46
C ILE A 381 -26.39 -5.92 14.93
N GLY A 382 -27.46 -5.34 14.40
CA GLY A 382 -28.46 -6.10 13.67
C GLY A 382 -29.44 -5.17 12.97
N HIS A 383 -29.86 -5.59 11.77
CA HIS A 383 -30.81 -4.86 10.96
C HIS A 383 -31.97 -5.74 10.48
N ASP A 384 -33.09 -5.10 10.14
CA ASP A 384 -34.22 -5.74 9.47
C ASP A 384 -34.89 -4.71 8.55
N GLY A 385 -34.80 -4.94 7.24
CA GLY A 385 -35.11 -3.91 6.24
C GLY A 385 -34.23 -2.68 6.46
N SER A 386 -34.85 -1.49 6.49
CA SER A 386 -34.15 -0.22 6.71
C SER A 386 -33.97 0.16 8.18
N TYR A 387 -34.33 -0.72 9.13
CA TYR A 387 -34.18 -0.47 10.57
C TYR A 387 -32.89 -1.07 11.08
N TRP A 388 -32.10 -0.26 11.79
CA TRP A 388 -30.77 -0.62 12.28
C TRP A 388 -30.68 -0.37 13.78
N THR A 389 -30.02 -1.29 14.48
CA THR A 389 -29.70 -1.16 15.91
C THR A 389 -28.26 -1.57 16.14
N GLN A 390 -27.50 -0.75 16.86
CA GLN A 390 -26.22 -1.15 17.43
C GLN A 390 -26.22 -0.92 18.94
N ASN A 391 -25.70 -1.89 19.67
CA ASN A 391 -25.50 -1.81 21.11
C ASN A 391 -24.02 -1.92 21.43
N PHE A 392 -23.51 -0.96 22.19
CA PHE A 392 -22.14 -0.91 22.63
C PHE A 392 -22.01 -1.34 24.08
N SER A 393 -20.92 -2.02 24.40
CA SER A 393 -20.58 -2.40 25.76
C SER A 393 -19.08 -2.57 25.92
N GLY A 394 -18.64 -2.92 27.13
CA GLY A 394 -17.25 -3.15 27.48
C GLY A 394 -16.42 -1.87 27.45
N GLY A 395 -15.69 -1.56 28.51
CA GLY A 395 -14.90 -0.33 28.59
C GLY A 395 -14.52 -0.04 30.03
N GLY A 396 -13.22 0.10 30.30
CA GLY A 396 -12.73 0.53 31.60
C GLY A 396 -12.73 2.05 31.72
N ARG A 397 -12.98 2.61 32.90
CA ARG A 397 -12.74 4.05 33.17
C ARG A 397 -11.28 4.41 32.80
N GLY A 398 -11.08 5.12 31.69
CA GLY A 398 -9.81 5.76 31.34
C GLY A 398 -8.64 4.82 30.99
N ARG A 399 -8.07 5.00 29.81
CA ARG A 399 -6.62 4.93 29.63
C ARG A 399 -6.16 6.26 29.11
#